data_AF-A0A349C0G9-F1
#
_entry.id   AF-A0A349C0G9-F1
#
_cell.length_a   1.000
_cell.length_b   1.000
_cell.length_c   1.000
_cell.angle_alpha   90.00
_cell.angle_beta   90.00
_cell.angle_gamma   90.00
#
_symmetry.space_group_name_H-M   'P 1'
#
loop_
_entity.id
_entity.type
_entity.pdbx_description
1 polymer ?
#
loop_
_entity_poly.entity_id
_entity_poly.type
_entity_poly.pdbx_seq_one_letter_code
_entity_poly.pdbx_strand_id
1 'polypeptide(L)'
;ILYTVADHVKTGAFSTFKISSYPANFMNAGQCVFAIDSTAGSTWMGTDAPLSDISKDKLVQFETAVRPVPQFDPDHPQMISQGPSVCIFNKQDPQEVLASWLFAQYLLTNEVQIAYAETEGYVPVTSKAQTSEEYLDYLGRGGEDNALHYQVKIDATQMLIDNISNTFTTPVFNGSASLRDAAGQLIESVAKSVRRKETIDDAYLKKLYANTISLYRLDQLGSGDAIGGGKQELGELPATSKALLGILAVTWLLIAVYFIRDRMINKQKNG
;
A
#
# COMPACT_ATOMS: atom_id res chain seq x y z
N ILE A 1 3.19 -8.76 23.00
CA ILE A 1 2.70 -7.60 22.21
C ILE A 1 1.74 -6.73 23.03
N LEU A 2 0.52 -7.19 23.37
CA LEU A 2 -0.46 -6.31 24.05
C LEU A 2 0.00 -5.78 25.42
N TYR A 3 0.70 -6.59 26.23
CA TYR A 3 1.33 -6.10 27.46
C TYR A 3 2.37 -5.01 27.18
N THR A 4 3.24 -5.22 26.20
CA THR A 4 4.25 -4.25 25.77
C THR A 4 3.62 -2.93 25.30
N VAL A 5 2.51 -3.01 24.55
CA VAL A 5 1.72 -1.83 24.17
C VAL A 5 1.23 -1.10 25.43
N ALA A 6 0.69 -1.83 26.41
CA ALA A 6 0.22 -1.23 27.66
C ALA A 6 1.33 -0.47 28.39
N ASP A 7 2.53 -1.06 28.48
CA ASP A 7 3.71 -0.45 29.13
C ASP A 7 4.15 0.85 28.41
N HIS A 8 4.20 0.83 27.08
CA HIS A 8 4.56 2.03 26.31
C HIS A 8 3.47 3.12 26.36
N VAL A 9 2.19 2.75 26.44
CA VAL A 9 1.12 3.73 26.64
C VAL A 9 1.20 4.35 28.03
N LYS A 10 1.53 3.56 29.06
CA LYS A 10 1.64 4.02 30.45
C LYS A 10 2.75 5.06 30.64
N THR A 11 3.83 4.93 29.87
CA THR A 11 4.94 5.90 29.86
C THR A 11 4.69 7.10 28.95
N GLY A 12 3.63 7.08 28.13
CA GLY A 12 3.34 8.10 27.12
C GLY A 12 4.16 7.96 25.84
N ALA A 13 4.97 6.92 25.71
CA ALA A 13 5.85 6.68 24.56
C ALA A 13 5.12 6.18 23.30
N PHE A 14 3.85 5.77 23.43
CA PHE A 14 3.06 5.25 22.31
C PHE A 14 1.66 5.86 22.22
N SER A 15 1.25 6.15 20.99
CA SER A 15 -0.13 6.51 20.64
C SER A 15 -0.47 6.01 19.24
N THR A 16 -1.75 6.03 18.90
CA THR A 16 -2.25 5.64 17.58
C THR A 16 -3.06 6.79 16.96
N PHE A 17 -3.29 6.70 15.65
CA PHE A 17 -4.13 7.65 14.91
C PHE A 17 -5.49 7.88 15.61
N LYS A 18 -6.20 6.81 16.00
CA LYS A 18 -7.52 6.93 16.64
C LYS A 18 -7.50 7.56 18.04
N ILE A 19 -6.32 7.76 18.63
CA ILE A 19 -6.17 8.34 19.96
C ILE A 19 -5.62 9.77 19.87
N SER A 20 -4.60 10.00 19.04
CA SER A 20 -3.87 11.27 18.95
C SER A 20 -4.12 12.06 17.67
N SER A 21 -5.00 11.59 16.78
CA SER A 21 -5.13 12.10 15.40
C SER A 21 -3.93 11.75 14.52
N TYR A 22 -3.87 12.34 13.33
CA TYR A 22 -2.88 12.05 12.30
C TYR A 22 -1.43 12.28 12.82
N PRO A 23 -0.51 11.30 12.66
CA PRO A 23 0.85 11.42 13.19
C PRO A 23 1.64 12.61 12.65
N ALA A 24 1.41 13.02 11.40
CA ALA A 24 2.09 14.18 10.82
C ALA A 24 1.81 15.45 11.63
N ASN A 25 0.55 15.67 12.02
CA ASN A 25 0.16 16.87 12.77
C ASN A 25 0.80 16.87 14.17
N PHE A 26 0.89 15.69 14.80
CA PHE A 26 1.56 15.52 16.08
C PHE A 26 3.07 15.80 15.97
N MET A 27 3.72 15.27 14.94
CA MET A 27 5.15 15.49 14.69
C MET A 27 5.45 16.95 14.34
N ASN A 28 4.68 17.54 13.42
CA ASN A 28 4.81 18.93 12.99
C ASN A 28 4.57 19.91 14.15
N ALA A 29 3.75 19.54 15.13
CA ALA A 29 3.54 20.29 16.37
C ALA A 29 4.63 20.09 17.44
N GLY A 30 5.66 19.27 17.18
CA GLY A 30 6.68 18.90 18.16
C GLY A 30 6.15 18.05 19.32
N GLN A 31 5.02 17.37 19.15
CA GLN A 31 4.36 16.56 20.19
C GLN A 31 4.81 15.10 20.21
N CYS A 32 5.61 14.67 19.23
CA CYS A 32 6.31 13.39 19.25
C CYS A 32 7.72 13.54 18.64
N VAL A 33 8.62 12.63 19.03
CA VAL A 33 10.02 12.63 18.56
C VAL A 33 10.15 11.97 17.18
N PHE A 34 9.29 11.00 16.87
CA PHE A 34 9.18 10.40 15.54
C PHE A 34 7.74 9.95 15.29
N ALA A 35 7.41 9.75 14.01
CA ALA A 35 6.14 9.19 13.55
C ALA A 35 6.43 8.03 12.58
N ILE A 36 5.48 7.11 12.47
CA ILE A 36 5.50 6.02 11.48
C ILE A 36 4.30 6.26 10.56
N ASP A 37 4.57 6.37 9.26
CA ASP A 37 3.56 6.58 8.23
C ASP A 37 4.04 5.99 6.89
N SER A 38 3.17 6.04 5.90
CA SER A 38 3.39 5.66 4.52
C SER A 38 4.31 6.64 3.79
N THR A 39 4.86 6.20 2.65
CA THR A 39 5.54 7.12 1.72
C THR A 39 4.62 8.24 1.27
N ALA A 40 3.31 7.97 1.13
CA ALA A 40 2.32 8.99 0.83
C ALA A 40 2.21 10.07 1.94
N GLY A 41 2.19 9.60 3.19
CA GLY A 41 2.12 10.45 4.38
C GLY A 41 3.33 11.34 4.59
N SER A 42 4.50 10.96 4.06
CA SER A 42 5.72 11.77 4.16
C SER A 42 5.57 13.18 3.57
N THR A 43 4.69 13.37 2.58
CA THR A 43 4.35 14.66 1.96
C THR A 43 3.69 15.65 2.93
N TRP A 44 3.17 15.15 4.04
CA TRP A 44 2.51 15.92 5.10
C TRP A 44 3.41 16.13 6.32
N MET A 45 4.57 15.46 6.38
CA MET A 45 5.44 15.40 7.54
C MET A 45 6.69 16.27 7.41
N GLY A 46 6.95 17.07 8.43
CA GLY A 46 8.12 17.93 8.54
C GLY A 46 7.78 19.42 8.47
N THR A 47 8.74 20.23 8.88
CA THR A 47 8.63 21.70 8.91
C THR A 47 8.26 22.31 7.56
N ASP A 48 8.83 21.79 6.49
CA ASP A 48 8.65 22.31 5.13
C ASP A 48 7.75 21.43 4.25
N ALA A 49 6.95 20.55 4.88
CA ALA A 49 6.09 19.63 4.15
C ALA A 49 5.08 20.38 3.26
N PRO A 50 5.03 20.11 1.95
CA PRO A 50 4.21 20.88 1.01
C PRO A 50 2.71 20.79 1.28
N LEU A 51 2.26 19.68 1.90
CA LEU A 51 0.85 19.46 2.20
C LEU A 51 0.52 19.63 3.69
N SER A 52 1.43 20.17 4.51
CA SER A 52 1.17 20.39 5.94
C SER A 52 -0.14 21.15 6.18
N ASP A 53 -1.06 20.55 6.94
CA ASP A 53 -2.40 21.11 7.24
C ASP A 53 -2.49 21.72 8.64
N ILE A 54 -1.39 21.71 9.41
CA ILE A 54 -1.34 22.31 10.73
C ILE A 54 -1.27 23.83 10.66
N SER A 55 -1.86 24.52 11.63
CA SER A 55 -1.78 25.97 11.72
C SER A 55 -0.33 26.44 11.96
N LYS A 56 0.06 27.54 11.31
CA LYS A 56 1.44 28.06 11.36
C LYS A 56 1.92 28.41 12.77
N ASP A 57 1.01 28.76 13.67
CA ASP A 57 1.31 29.06 15.09
C ASP A 57 1.61 27.80 15.92
N LYS A 58 1.21 26.62 15.45
CA LYS A 58 1.46 25.33 16.10
C LYS A 58 2.68 24.61 15.52
N LEU A 59 3.11 24.98 14.31
CA LEU A 59 4.24 24.37 13.63
C LEU A 59 5.54 24.65 14.37
N VAL A 60 6.31 23.59 14.63
CA VAL A 60 7.66 23.67 15.21
C VAL A 60 8.69 23.47 14.10
N GLN A 61 9.83 24.16 14.22
CA GLN A 61 10.95 24.07 13.29
C GLN A 61 11.90 22.94 13.73
N PHE A 62 12.14 21.97 12.86
CA PHE A 62 13.05 20.85 13.09
C PHE A 62 13.54 20.25 11.77
N GLU A 63 14.65 19.54 11.84
CA GLU A 63 15.14 18.73 10.74
C GLU A 63 14.42 17.38 10.74
N THR A 64 13.87 16.99 9.58
CA THR A 64 13.20 15.71 9.42
C THR A 64 14.14 14.71 8.78
N ALA A 65 14.29 13.54 9.37
CA ALA A 65 15.09 12.46 8.81
C ALA A 65 14.24 11.20 8.63
N VAL A 66 14.29 10.60 7.44
CA VAL A 66 13.63 9.32 7.17
C VAL A 66 14.51 8.18 7.68
N ARG A 67 13.90 7.22 8.40
CA ARG A 67 14.58 6.05 8.96
C ARG A 67 13.75 4.78 8.73
N PRO A 68 14.39 3.60 8.62
CA PRO A 68 13.67 2.33 8.52
C PRO A 68 12.67 2.16 9.67
N VAL A 69 11.49 1.62 9.35
CA VAL A 69 10.46 1.34 10.34
C VAL A 69 11.01 0.39 11.41
N PRO A 70 10.90 0.72 12.71
CA PRO A 70 11.34 -0.18 13.77
C PRO A 70 10.69 -1.56 13.65
N GLN A 71 11.50 -2.62 13.64
CA GLN A 71 11.06 -4.00 13.49
C GLN A 71 10.98 -4.69 14.86
N PHE A 72 9.98 -5.55 15.03
CA PHE A 72 9.91 -6.43 16.19
C PHE A 72 10.99 -7.54 16.12
N ASP A 73 11.25 -8.03 14.90
CA ASP A 73 12.35 -8.95 14.58
C ASP A 73 13.28 -8.26 13.56
N PRO A 74 14.38 -7.62 14.01
CA PRO A 74 15.31 -6.92 13.13
C PRO A 74 15.99 -7.80 12.08
N ASP A 75 16.12 -9.11 12.33
CA ASP A 75 16.75 -10.05 11.40
C ASP A 75 15.81 -10.42 10.25
N HIS A 76 14.49 -10.23 10.43
CA HIS A 76 13.45 -10.50 9.43
C HIS A 76 12.53 -9.29 9.26
N PRO A 77 13.01 -8.19 8.63
CA PRO A 77 12.21 -6.99 8.42
C PRO A 77 10.95 -7.29 7.59
N GLN A 78 9.83 -6.74 8.02
CA GLN A 78 8.53 -6.88 7.39
C GLN A 78 7.85 -5.51 7.31
N MET A 79 7.54 -5.06 6.09
CA MET A 79 6.79 -3.82 5.87
C MET A 79 5.57 -4.09 5.00
N ILE A 80 4.40 -3.64 5.44
CA ILE A 80 3.20 -3.84 4.64
C ILE A 80 3.25 -2.92 3.42
N SER A 81 3.10 -3.49 2.22
CA SER A 81 2.89 -2.73 0.99
C SER A 81 1.40 -2.74 0.67
N GLN A 82 0.75 -1.61 0.90
CA GLN A 82 -0.65 -1.38 0.57
C GLN A 82 -0.80 -0.02 -0.09
N GLY A 83 -1.55 0.00 -1.18
CA GLY A 83 -1.87 1.19 -1.94
C GLY A 83 -3.30 1.14 -2.48
N PRO A 84 -3.78 2.25 -3.07
CA PRO A 84 -5.11 2.30 -3.66
C PRO A 84 -5.29 1.20 -4.71
N SER A 85 -6.46 0.57 -4.69
CA SER A 85 -6.83 -0.46 -5.66
C SER A 85 -7.98 0.03 -6.53
N VAL A 86 -7.91 -0.23 -7.84
CA VAL A 86 -9.01 0.04 -8.77
C VAL A 86 -9.85 -1.22 -8.92
N CYS A 87 -11.15 -1.11 -8.62
CA CYS A 87 -12.11 -2.20 -8.80
C CYS A 87 -13.08 -1.85 -9.93
N ILE A 88 -13.18 -2.72 -10.93
CA ILE A 88 -14.17 -2.58 -12.01
C ILE A 88 -15.34 -3.50 -11.68
N PHE A 89 -16.50 -2.89 -11.45
CA PHE A 89 -17.74 -3.62 -11.23
C PHE A 89 -18.29 -4.15 -12.54
N ASN A 90 -18.85 -5.37 -12.51
CA ASN A 90 -19.63 -5.86 -13.64
C ASN A 90 -20.84 -4.96 -13.87
N LYS A 91 -21.07 -4.54 -15.11
CA LYS A 91 -22.20 -3.69 -15.53
C LYS A 91 -23.01 -4.40 -16.60
N GLN A 92 -24.28 -4.04 -16.71
CA GLN A 92 -25.15 -4.59 -17.75
C GLN A 92 -24.70 -4.16 -19.14
N ASP A 93 -24.23 -2.92 -19.30
CA ASP A 93 -23.68 -2.40 -20.55
C ASP A 93 -22.19 -2.79 -20.67
N PRO A 94 -21.81 -3.64 -21.65
CA PRO A 94 -20.41 -3.98 -21.88
C PRO A 94 -19.53 -2.78 -22.24
N GLN A 95 -20.09 -1.69 -22.78
CA GLN A 95 -19.33 -0.48 -23.11
C GLN A 95 -18.90 0.28 -21.86
N GLU A 96 -19.68 0.28 -20.78
CA GLU A 96 -19.26 0.85 -19.49
C GLU A 96 -18.08 0.08 -18.88
N VAL A 97 -18.11 -1.25 -18.99
CA VAL A 97 -17.00 -2.10 -18.54
C VAL A 97 -15.74 -1.81 -19.36
N LEU A 98 -15.88 -1.70 -20.68
CA LEU A 98 -14.77 -1.35 -21.58
C LEU A 98 -14.19 0.04 -21.25
N ALA A 99 -15.04 1.05 -21.07
CA ALA A 99 -14.60 2.40 -20.69
C ALA A 99 -13.85 2.40 -19.35
N SER A 100 -14.36 1.67 -18.36
CA SER A 100 -13.70 1.51 -17.05
C SER A 100 -12.32 0.84 -17.18
N TRP A 101 -12.21 -0.16 -18.06
CA TRP A 101 -10.94 -0.85 -18.34
C TRP A 101 -9.92 0.06 -19.05
N LEU A 102 -10.37 0.85 -20.03
CA LEU A 102 -9.52 1.84 -20.70
C LEU A 102 -9.04 2.92 -19.74
N PHE A 103 -9.91 3.38 -18.83
CA PHE A 103 -9.52 4.32 -17.79
C PHE A 103 -8.51 3.71 -16.81
N ALA A 104 -8.70 2.46 -16.38
CA ALA A 104 -7.72 1.76 -15.55
C ALA A 104 -6.35 1.64 -16.25
N GLN A 105 -6.32 1.38 -17.56
CA GLN A 105 -5.08 1.39 -18.34
C GLN A 105 -4.44 2.78 -18.41
N TYR A 106 -5.25 3.84 -18.57
CA TYR A 106 -4.76 5.22 -18.54
C TYR A 106 -4.09 5.54 -17.20
N LEU A 107 -4.68 5.10 -16.07
CA LEU A 107 -4.07 5.29 -14.74
C LEU A 107 -2.70 4.61 -14.60
N LEU A 108 -2.40 3.58 -15.40
CA LEU A 108 -1.12 2.87 -15.40
C LEU A 108 -0.07 3.47 -16.35
N THR A 109 -0.40 4.56 -17.05
CA THR A 109 0.56 5.28 -17.89
C THR A 109 1.64 5.97 -17.06
N ASN A 110 2.81 6.18 -17.64
CA ASN A 110 3.91 6.88 -16.96
C ASN A 110 3.49 8.29 -16.52
N GLU A 111 2.80 9.03 -17.38
CA GLU A 111 2.30 10.39 -17.08
C GLU A 111 1.49 10.42 -15.78
N VAL A 112 0.52 9.52 -15.63
CA VAL A 112 -0.30 9.47 -14.41
C VAL A 112 0.51 8.96 -13.22
N GLN A 113 1.25 7.86 -13.39
CA GLN A 113 1.99 7.23 -12.29
C GLN A 113 3.08 8.14 -11.72
N ILE A 114 3.83 8.84 -12.57
CA ILE A 114 4.88 9.77 -12.17
C ILE A 114 4.24 11.00 -11.51
N ALA A 115 3.15 11.54 -12.04
CA ALA A 115 2.43 12.65 -11.41
C ALA A 115 1.94 12.31 -9.99
N TYR A 116 1.46 11.08 -9.73
CA TYR A 116 1.12 10.64 -8.37
C TYR A 116 2.35 10.53 -7.46
N ALA A 117 3.49 10.08 -7.98
CA ALA A 117 4.74 10.03 -7.25
C ALA A 117 5.26 11.43 -6.88
N GLU A 118 5.15 12.36 -7.82
CA GLU A 118 5.50 13.77 -7.67
C GLU A 118 4.59 14.49 -6.69
N THR A 119 3.28 14.21 -6.72
CA THR A 119 2.33 14.93 -5.86
C THR A 119 2.35 14.39 -4.44
N GLU A 120 2.28 13.07 -4.27
CA GLU A 120 2.03 12.47 -2.96
C GLU A 120 3.10 11.47 -2.52
N GLY A 121 4.03 11.02 -3.38
CA GLY A 121 5.05 10.03 -2.98
C GLY A 121 4.62 8.58 -3.14
N TYR A 122 3.62 8.31 -3.99
CA TYR A 122 3.29 6.94 -4.40
C TYR A 122 4.35 6.39 -5.35
N VAL A 123 4.95 5.25 -5.00
CA VAL A 123 5.85 4.55 -5.92
C VAL A 123 5.05 4.06 -7.13
N PRO A 124 5.48 4.35 -8.37
CA PRO A 124 4.82 3.84 -9.58
C PRO A 124 4.67 2.32 -9.54
N VAL A 125 3.51 1.78 -9.91
CA VAL A 125 3.25 0.32 -9.84
C VAL A 125 3.74 -0.45 -11.07
N THR A 126 4.25 0.26 -12.09
CA THR A 126 4.76 -0.35 -13.32
C THR A 126 6.27 -0.22 -13.40
N SER A 127 6.96 -1.28 -13.81
CA SER A 127 8.41 -1.23 -14.04
C SER A 127 8.79 -0.21 -15.12
N LYS A 128 7.91 -0.01 -16.11
CA LYS A 128 8.08 1.01 -17.17
C LYS A 128 8.16 2.43 -16.61
N ALA A 129 7.35 2.76 -15.59
CA ALA A 129 7.43 4.06 -14.94
C ALA A 129 8.63 4.12 -13.99
N GLN A 130 8.84 3.08 -13.16
CA GLN A 130 9.96 3.01 -12.21
C GLN A 130 11.35 3.13 -12.86
N THR A 131 11.50 2.69 -14.11
CA THR A 131 12.79 2.71 -14.84
C THR A 131 12.87 3.82 -15.89
N SER A 132 11.87 4.69 -15.97
CA SER A 132 11.89 5.80 -16.91
C SER A 132 12.90 6.87 -16.50
N GLU A 133 13.55 7.49 -17.49
CA GLU A 133 14.51 8.59 -17.25
C GLU A 133 13.87 9.73 -16.47
N GLU A 134 12.61 10.06 -16.79
CA GLU A 134 11.80 11.09 -16.11
C GLU A 134 11.66 10.82 -14.61
N TYR A 135 11.27 9.60 -14.22
CA TYR A 135 11.10 9.25 -12.81
C TYR A 135 12.44 9.21 -12.06
N LEU A 136 13.50 8.70 -12.71
CA LEU A 136 14.83 8.65 -12.11
C LEU A 136 15.44 10.05 -11.94
N ASP A 137 15.20 10.97 -12.88
CA ASP A 137 15.56 12.39 -12.76
C ASP A 137 14.84 13.03 -11.58
N TYR A 138 13.52 12.84 -11.47
CA TYR A 138 12.73 13.34 -10.33
C TYR A 138 13.30 12.88 -8.97
N LEU A 139 13.62 11.59 -8.82
CA LEU A 139 14.21 11.08 -7.57
C LEU A 139 15.61 11.67 -7.31
N GLY A 140 16.41 11.88 -8.36
CA GLY A 140 17.75 12.45 -8.25
C GLY A 140 17.79 13.92 -7.81
N ARG A 141 16.66 14.63 -7.90
CA ARG A 141 16.54 16.06 -7.62
C ARG A 141 16.02 16.38 -6.21
N GLY A 142 15.95 15.37 -5.34
CA GLY A 142 15.55 15.55 -3.94
C GLY A 142 16.28 16.72 -3.26
N GLY A 143 15.50 17.60 -2.64
CA GLY A 143 15.99 18.76 -1.91
C GLY A 143 16.17 20.03 -2.74
N GLU A 144 15.95 20.01 -4.06
CA GLU A 144 16.02 21.23 -4.89
C GLU A 144 14.96 22.27 -4.51
N ASP A 145 13.76 21.82 -4.13
CA ASP A 145 12.67 22.67 -3.64
C ASP A 145 11.70 21.86 -2.76
N ASN A 146 10.86 22.57 -1.99
CA ASN A 146 9.91 21.93 -1.08
C ASN A 146 8.52 21.67 -1.69
N ALA A 147 8.27 22.09 -2.94
CA ALA A 147 6.98 21.89 -3.60
C ALA A 147 6.94 20.56 -4.36
N LEU A 148 7.85 20.39 -5.33
CA LEU A 148 7.95 19.20 -6.16
C LEU A 148 8.98 18.23 -5.59
N HIS A 149 10.20 18.69 -5.29
CA HIS A 149 11.32 17.82 -4.91
C HIS A 149 11.55 17.75 -3.40
N TYR A 150 10.48 17.74 -2.61
CA TYR A 150 10.58 17.71 -1.15
C TYR A 150 11.42 16.52 -0.65
N GLN A 151 12.53 16.82 0.04
CA GLN A 151 13.56 15.84 0.39
C GLN A 151 13.00 14.64 1.17
N VAL A 152 12.18 14.89 2.20
CA VAL A 152 11.64 13.83 3.07
C VAL A 152 10.78 12.84 2.29
N LYS A 153 10.01 13.34 1.31
CA LYS A 153 9.19 12.49 0.44
C LYS A 153 10.05 11.60 -0.45
N ILE A 154 11.06 12.19 -1.09
CA ILE A 154 11.97 11.45 -1.96
C ILE A 154 12.79 10.43 -1.15
N ASP A 155 13.26 10.78 0.05
CA ASP A 155 13.96 9.87 0.96
C ASP A 155 13.07 8.68 1.39
N ALA A 156 11.80 8.94 1.70
CA ALA A 156 10.84 7.89 2.06
C ALA A 156 10.55 6.96 0.87
N THR A 157 10.38 7.52 -0.33
CA THR A 157 10.22 6.77 -1.57
C THR A 157 11.46 5.91 -1.86
N GLN A 158 12.66 6.47 -1.79
CA GLN A 158 13.90 5.73 -2.04
C GLN A 158 14.10 4.60 -1.03
N MET A 159 13.83 4.87 0.26
CA MET A 159 13.88 3.86 1.31
C MET A 159 12.97 2.67 1.03
N LEU A 160 11.75 2.92 0.54
CA LEU A 160 10.84 1.84 0.13
C LEU A 160 11.40 1.06 -1.06
N ILE A 161 11.89 1.76 -2.10
CA ILE A 161 12.47 1.13 -3.30
C ILE A 161 13.63 0.20 -2.93
N ASP A 162 14.52 0.67 -2.05
CA ASP A 162 15.70 -0.09 -1.60
C ASP A 162 15.34 -1.30 -0.73
N ASN A 163 14.09 -1.37 -0.24
CA ASN A 163 13.62 -2.41 0.67
C ASN A 163 12.37 -3.16 0.15
N ILE A 164 12.10 -3.14 -1.17
CA ILE A 164 10.94 -3.84 -1.76
C ILE A 164 10.91 -5.32 -1.37
N SER A 165 12.07 -5.99 -1.26
CA SER A 165 12.16 -7.41 -0.87
C SER A 165 11.66 -7.69 0.55
N ASN A 166 11.64 -6.69 1.41
CA ASN A 166 11.16 -6.78 2.79
C ASN A 166 9.66 -6.44 2.90
N THR A 167 9.01 -6.16 1.77
CA THR A 167 7.59 -5.84 1.75
C THR A 167 6.73 -7.08 1.59
N PHE A 168 5.54 -7.05 2.18
CA PHE A 168 4.52 -8.06 1.99
C PHE A 168 3.17 -7.42 1.67
N THR A 169 2.37 -8.15 0.90
CA THR A 169 0.93 -7.88 0.78
C THR A 169 0.17 -8.95 1.54
N THR A 170 -1.04 -8.64 1.98
CA THR A 170 -1.92 -9.62 2.62
C THR A 170 -3.01 -10.03 1.64
N PRO A 171 -3.13 -11.32 1.29
CA PRO A 171 -4.20 -11.78 0.41
C PRO A 171 -5.56 -11.42 0.99
N VAL A 172 -6.51 -11.12 0.10
CA VAL A 172 -7.89 -10.91 0.48
C VAL A 172 -8.56 -12.28 0.60
N PHE A 173 -9.22 -12.51 1.73
CA PHE A 173 -10.05 -13.69 1.98
C PHE A 173 -11.33 -13.27 2.70
N ASN A 174 -12.35 -14.13 2.69
CA ASN A 174 -13.60 -13.86 3.41
C ASN A 174 -13.31 -13.69 4.91
N GLY A 175 -13.68 -12.52 5.45
CA GLY A 175 -13.38 -12.16 6.84
C GLY A 175 -12.02 -11.49 7.06
N SER A 176 -11.21 -11.28 6.03
CA SER A 176 -9.94 -10.55 6.15
C SER A 176 -10.10 -9.13 6.68
N ALA A 177 -11.17 -8.42 6.30
CA ALA A 177 -11.50 -7.11 6.86
C ALA A 177 -11.78 -7.19 8.37
N SER A 178 -12.68 -8.09 8.79
CA SER A 178 -13.00 -8.33 10.20
C SER A 178 -11.76 -8.70 11.02
N LEU A 179 -10.86 -9.52 10.48
CA LEU A 179 -9.63 -9.90 11.17
C LEU A 179 -8.66 -8.72 11.33
N ARG A 180 -8.49 -7.88 10.30
CA ARG A 180 -7.64 -6.69 10.36
C ARG A 180 -8.19 -5.67 11.35
N ASP A 181 -9.50 -5.45 11.33
CA ASP A 181 -10.17 -4.55 12.27
C ASP A 181 -10.07 -5.07 13.71
N ALA A 182 -10.25 -6.37 13.92
CA ALA A 182 -10.05 -7.02 15.21
C ALA A 182 -8.62 -6.80 15.73
N ALA A 183 -7.60 -7.03 14.90
CA ALA A 183 -6.21 -6.84 15.29
C ALA A 183 -5.93 -5.37 15.70
N GLY A 184 -6.41 -4.41 14.92
CA GLY A 184 -6.31 -2.99 15.26
C GLY A 184 -7.06 -2.64 16.55
N GLN A 185 -8.27 -3.16 16.73
CA GLN A 185 -9.08 -2.91 17.92
C GLN A 185 -8.43 -3.43 19.21
N LEU A 186 -7.68 -4.54 19.18
CA LEU A 186 -6.95 -5.04 20.35
C LEU A 186 -5.94 -3.99 20.86
N ILE A 187 -5.13 -3.43 19.97
CA ILE A 187 -4.12 -2.40 20.29
C ILE A 187 -4.82 -1.14 20.83
N GLU A 188 -5.87 -0.68 20.15
CA GLU A 188 -6.61 0.52 20.56
C GLU A 188 -7.32 0.36 21.90
N SER A 189 -7.88 -0.81 22.16
CA SER A 189 -8.61 -1.08 23.41
C SER A 189 -7.67 -1.08 24.60
N VAL A 190 -6.52 -1.75 24.47
CA VAL A 190 -5.46 -1.72 25.48
C VAL A 190 -5.01 -0.28 25.74
N ALA A 191 -4.68 0.47 24.68
CA ALA A 191 -4.21 1.84 24.83
C ALA A 191 -5.25 2.76 25.49
N LYS A 192 -6.53 2.62 25.13
CA LYS A 192 -7.64 3.35 25.75
C LYS A 192 -7.83 2.96 27.22
N SER A 193 -7.77 1.67 27.55
CA SER A 193 -7.92 1.17 28.92
C SER A 193 -6.79 1.65 29.84
N VAL A 194 -5.53 1.62 29.37
CA VAL A 194 -4.39 2.18 30.14
C VAL A 194 -4.59 3.67 30.44
N ARG A 195 -5.03 4.46 29.45
CA ARG A 195 -5.32 5.89 29.64
C ARG A 195 -6.48 6.14 30.61
N ARG A 196 -7.43 5.20 30.72
CA ARG A 196 -8.49 5.19 31.74
C ARG A 196 -8.06 4.63 33.10
N LYS A 197 -6.77 4.31 33.28
CA LYS A 197 -6.18 3.76 34.51
C LYS A 197 -6.73 2.37 34.87
N GLU A 198 -7.17 1.60 33.88
CA GLU A 198 -7.55 0.21 34.07
C GLU A 198 -6.32 -0.69 34.21
N THR A 199 -6.45 -1.79 34.95
CA THR A 199 -5.41 -2.82 35.05
C THR A 199 -5.44 -3.73 33.82
N ILE A 200 -4.30 -3.88 33.15
CA ILE A 200 -4.13 -4.79 32.01
C ILE A 200 -3.48 -6.08 32.53
N ASP A 201 -4.29 -7.03 32.95
CA ASP A 201 -3.87 -8.37 33.41
C ASP A 201 -4.40 -9.49 32.49
N ASP A 202 -4.08 -10.74 32.81
CA ASP A 202 -4.53 -11.90 32.03
C ASP A 202 -6.05 -11.99 31.92
N ALA A 203 -6.78 -11.58 32.96
CA ALA A 203 -8.24 -11.63 32.97
C ALA A 203 -8.82 -10.58 32.01
N TYR A 204 -8.26 -9.37 32.03
CA TYR A 204 -8.58 -8.32 31.08
C TYR A 204 -8.33 -8.78 29.64
N LEU A 205 -7.13 -9.31 29.34
CA LEU A 205 -6.80 -9.72 27.97
C LEU A 205 -7.70 -10.86 27.49
N LYS A 206 -7.98 -11.87 28.33
CA LYS A 206 -8.93 -12.95 27.99
C LYS A 206 -10.31 -12.39 27.63
N LYS A 207 -10.82 -11.45 28.42
CA LYS A 207 -12.10 -10.78 28.15
C LYS A 207 -12.04 -9.96 26.86
N LEU A 208 -10.96 -9.22 26.64
CA LEU A 208 -10.76 -8.41 25.43
C LEU A 208 -10.76 -9.30 24.17
N TYR A 209 -10.03 -10.41 24.17
CA TYR A 209 -10.04 -11.37 23.07
C TYR A 209 -11.44 -11.95 22.83
N ALA A 210 -12.13 -12.42 23.87
CA ALA A 210 -13.48 -12.97 23.75
C ALA A 210 -14.47 -11.94 23.15
N ASN A 211 -14.45 -10.71 23.66
CA ASN A 211 -15.28 -9.62 23.15
C ASN A 211 -14.96 -9.28 21.70
N THR A 212 -13.67 -9.26 21.33
CA THR A 212 -13.23 -8.93 19.97
C THR A 212 -13.63 -10.03 18.98
N ILE A 213 -13.44 -11.30 19.35
CA ILE A 213 -13.89 -12.45 18.55
C ILE A 213 -15.40 -12.37 18.30
N SER A 214 -16.19 -12.12 19.35
CA SER A 214 -17.65 -12.01 19.24
C SER A 214 -18.08 -10.81 18.38
N LEU A 215 -17.48 -9.63 18.61
CA LEU A 215 -17.82 -8.40 17.89
C LEU A 215 -17.59 -8.54 16.37
N TYR A 216 -16.47 -9.16 15.99
CA TYR A 216 -16.09 -9.35 14.60
C TYR A 216 -16.52 -10.70 14.01
N ARG A 217 -17.27 -11.51 14.79
CA ARG A 217 -17.78 -12.84 14.42
C ARG A 217 -16.68 -13.77 13.88
N LEU A 218 -15.49 -13.71 14.49
CA LEU A 218 -14.31 -14.43 13.98
C LEU A 218 -14.44 -15.96 14.13
N ASP A 219 -15.26 -16.41 15.05
CA ASP A 219 -15.64 -17.81 15.28
C ASP A 219 -16.55 -18.38 14.18
N GLN A 220 -17.33 -17.51 13.53
CA GLN A 220 -18.22 -17.88 12.42
C GLN A 220 -17.50 -17.92 11.06
N LEU A 221 -16.34 -17.28 10.97
CA LEU A 221 -15.53 -17.28 9.75
C LEU A 221 -14.95 -18.67 9.42
N GLY A 222 -14.83 -19.56 10.42
CA GLY A 222 -14.28 -20.91 10.29
C GLY A 222 -15.27 -22.03 10.01
N SER A 223 -16.58 -21.75 9.92
CA SER A 223 -17.64 -22.77 9.96
C SER A 223 -18.46 -22.92 8.67
N GLY A 224 -17.96 -22.47 7.53
CA GLY A 224 -18.57 -22.73 6.22
C GLY A 224 -17.54 -22.77 5.10
N ASP A 225 -17.91 -23.35 3.97
CA ASP A 225 -17.16 -23.46 2.70
C ASP A 225 -16.52 -22.15 2.16
N ALA A 226 -16.64 -21.04 2.89
CA ALA A 226 -16.18 -19.69 2.56
C ALA A 226 -14.67 -19.45 2.71
N ILE A 227 -13.89 -20.39 3.28
CA ILE A 227 -12.42 -20.32 3.33
C ILE A 227 -11.78 -20.89 2.06
N GLY A 228 -12.54 -21.63 1.25
CA GLY A 228 -12.09 -22.06 -0.06
C GLY A 228 -12.19 -20.91 -1.05
N GLY A 229 -11.06 -20.41 -1.56
CA GLY A 229 -10.97 -19.83 -2.90
C GLY A 229 -11.28 -20.88 -3.98
N GLY A 230 -12.39 -21.61 -3.82
CA GLY A 230 -12.91 -22.51 -4.82
C GLY A 230 -13.24 -21.66 -6.02
N LYS A 231 -12.57 -21.95 -7.15
CA LYS A 231 -12.91 -21.35 -8.44
C LYS A 231 -14.41 -21.48 -8.61
N GLN A 232 -15.11 -20.35 -8.52
CA GLN A 232 -16.49 -20.30 -9.00
C GLN A 232 -16.38 -20.67 -10.48
N GLU A 233 -17.08 -21.74 -10.92
CA GLU A 233 -17.10 -22.06 -12.34
C GLU A 233 -17.77 -20.89 -13.06
N LEU A 234 -16.95 -20.05 -13.70
CA LEU A 234 -17.38 -18.82 -14.38
C LEU A 234 -18.18 -19.10 -15.67
N GLY A 235 -18.65 -20.34 -15.85
CA GLY A 235 -19.29 -20.82 -17.07
C GLY A 235 -18.35 -20.82 -18.27
N GLU A 236 -18.92 -21.07 -19.45
CA GLU A 236 -18.16 -20.98 -20.69
C GLU A 236 -17.84 -19.53 -21.06
N LEU A 237 -16.63 -19.30 -21.59
CA LEU A 237 -16.24 -18.01 -22.16
C LEU A 237 -17.26 -17.54 -23.23
N PRO A 238 -17.63 -16.25 -23.23
CA PRO A 238 -18.46 -15.68 -24.30
C PRO A 238 -17.85 -15.94 -25.69
N ALA A 239 -18.70 -16.12 -26.70
CA ALA A 239 -18.27 -16.42 -28.07
C ALA A 239 -17.32 -15.35 -28.65
N THR A 240 -17.54 -14.08 -28.31
CA THR A 240 -16.68 -12.96 -28.68
C THR A 240 -15.29 -13.07 -28.07
N SER A 241 -15.19 -13.44 -26.78
CA SER A 241 -13.90 -13.68 -26.12
C SER A 241 -13.16 -14.87 -26.74
N LYS A 242 -13.86 -15.96 -27.07
CA LYS A 242 -13.28 -17.11 -27.78
C LYS A 242 -12.73 -16.71 -29.15
N ALA A 243 -13.49 -15.92 -29.93
CA ALA A 243 -13.06 -15.42 -31.23
C ALA A 243 -11.84 -14.48 -31.13
N LEU A 244 -11.85 -13.55 -30.17
CA LEU A 244 -10.74 -12.63 -29.91
C LEU A 244 -9.45 -13.39 -29.58
N LEU A 245 -9.52 -14.36 -28.66
CA LEU A 245 -8.38 -15.21 -28.30
C LEU A 245 -7.87 -16.02 -29.49
N GLY A 246 -8.77 -16.52 -30.33
CA GLY A 246 -8.41 -17.20 -31.58
C GLY A 246 -7.64 -16.30 -32.55
N ILE A 247 -8.11 -15.08 -32.77
CA ILE A 247 -7.43 -14.09 -33.63
C ILE A 247 -6.05 -13.73 -33.06
N LEU A 248 -5.95 -13.53 -31.75
CA LEU A 248 -4.68 -13.28 -31.07
C LEU A 248 -3.69 -14.44 -31.28
N ALA A 249 -4.13 -15.68 -31.12
CA ALA A 249 -3.29 -16.86 -31.32
C ALA A 249 -2.80 -16.96 -32.79
N VAL A 250 -3.68 -16.75 -33.76
CA VAL A 250 -3.32 -16.73 -35.19
C VAL A 250 -2.33 -15.60 -35.49
N THR A 251 -2.54 -14.42 -34.92
CA THR A 251 -1.64 -13.27 -35.13
C THR A 251 -0.23 -13.56 -34.60
N TRP A 252 -0.11 -14.12 -33.40
CA TRP A 252 1.18 -14.53 -32.84
C TRP A 252 1.87 -15.62 -33.67
N LEU A 253 1.11 -16.60 -34.20
CA LEU A 253 1.65 -17.61 -35.11
C LEU A 253 2.20 -16.99 -36.39
N LEU A 254 1.47 -16.05 -37.00
CA LEU A 254 1.93 -15.35 -38.21
C LEU A 254 3.21 -14.53 -37.94
N ILE A 255 3.28 -13.84 -36.80
CA ILE A 255 4.50 -13.12 -36.37
C ILE A 255 5.68 -14.10 -36.22
N ALA A 256 5.47 -15.24 -35.57
CA ALA A 256 6.51 -16.25 -35.39
C ALA A 256 6.98 -16.84 -36.73
N VAL A 257 6.06 -17.19 -37.63
CA VAL A 257 6.39 -17.70 -38.97
C VAL A 257 7.16 -16.67 -39.78
N TYR A 258 6.74 -15.40 -39.74
CA TYR A 258 7.45 -14.31 -40.39
C TYR A 258 8.88 -14.17 -39.86
N PHE A 259 9.05 -14.16 -38.53
CA PHE A 259 10.35 -14.04 -37.88
C PHE A 259 11.28 -15.22 -38.21
N ILE A 260 10.77 -16.45 -38.21
CA ILE A 260 11.55 -17.64 -38.59
C ILE A 260 11.95 -17.57 -40.07
N ARG A 261 11.02 -17.19 -40.95
CA ARG A 261 11.29 -17.06 -42.39
C ARG A 261 12.35 -16.00 -42.66
N ASP A 262 12.24 -14.83 -42.04
CA ASP A 262 13.22 -13.75 -42.20
C ASP A 262 14.61 -14.19 -41.70
N ARG A 263 14.68 -14.89 -40.56
CA ARG A 263 15.93 -15.43 -40.02
C ARG A 263 16.56 -16.51 -40.90
N MET A 264 15.76 -17.37 -41.53
CA MET A 264 16.26 -18.37 -42.48
C MET A 264 16.78 -17.75 -43.78
N ILE A 265 16.06 -16.77 -44.33
CA ILE A 265 16.47 -16.05 -45.55
C ILE A 265 17.76 -15.25 -45.30
N ASN A 266 17.88 -14.56 -44.17
CA ASN A 266 19.07 -13.80 -43.81
C ASN A 266 20.27 -14.71 -43.52
N LYS A 267 20.05 -15.94 -43.01
CA LYS A 267 21.12 -16.94 -42.84
C LYS A 267 21.61 -17.53 -44.16
N GLN A 268 20.75 -17.63 -45.18
CA GLN A 268 21.12 -18.05 -46.54
C GLN A 268 21.83 -16.96 -47.36
N LYS A 269 21.67 -15.68 -47.00
CA LYS A 269 22.36 -14.55 -47.65
C LYS A 269 23.76 -14.26 -47.09
N ASN A 270 24.05 -14.70 -45.86
CA ASN A 270 25.28 -14.41 -45.13
C ASN A 270 26.17 -15.65 -44.88
N GLY A 271 25.88 -16.79 -45.50
CA GLY A 271 26.70 -18.00 -45.49
C GLY A 271 27.07 -18.41 -46.90
#